data_AF-A0A497AJ48-F1
#
_entry.id   AF-A0A497AJ48-F1
#
_cell.length_a   1.000
_cell.length_b   1.000
_cell.length_c   1.000
_cell.angle_alpha   90.00
_cell.angle_beta   90.00
_cell.angle_gamma   90.00
#
_symmetry.space_group_name_H-M   'P 1'
#
loop_
_entity.id
_entity.type
_entity.pdbx_description
1 polymer ?
#
loop_
_entity_poly.entity_id
_entity_poly.type
_entity_poly.pdbx_seq_one_letter_code
_entity_poly.pdbx_strand_id
1 'polypeptide(L)'
;MQRRTLWLVAGIASFLLLALTCGGGLLLLAAALVSGVALSAAETLPLAGLMALSLLLGVPMMSHGWAGWRDRPSRSFDPPRAWLLWLLLAFLLLVGLGAVVGASSLSPALLLPPIHVLAMTLPPLIVLCLVGRALRGAGGSWREVVASAVSGGSVAFGASLIGEVLVVLALVITVTVVALMLPGGMERVAALAERLQDPAWQKDLTNVLDLLLSPVAVVSALVLLSVPIPLIEEAFKTLAAGLAGRWARPQPARAFLWGVAGGVGFALVENLLGGALGGAEGWAVGAVSRLGATAMHCLTGGLVGWGWGQFWTARKPLRLLACYGAAATIHGVWNGLAVGVGFLSASALVYEEGSPRFALIGIGMMALVGLLGLLTVAFIGALIVAGQRLAETSEVF
;
A
#
# COMPACT_ATOMS: atom_id res chain seq x y z
N MET A 1 9.20 11.22 33.00
CA MET A 1 8.14 10.22 33.23
C MET A 1 7.19 10.07 32.04
N GLN A 2 6.57 11.15 31.51
CA GLN A 2 5.60 11.07 30.40
C GLN A 2 6.07 10.29 29.15
N ARG A 3 7.32 10.48 28.72
CA ARG A 3 7.87 9.77 27.53
C ARG A 3 7.98 8.25 27.73
N ARG A 4 8.28 7.77 28.94
CA ARG A 4 8.39 6.33 29.25
C ARG A 4 7.01 5.68 29.26
N THR A 5 6.02 6.36 29.81
CA THR A 5 4.63 5.91 29.84
C THR A 5 4.06 5.79 28.43
N LEU A 6 4.36 6.74 27.53
CA LEU A 6 3.92 6.66 26.12
C LEU A 6 4.47 5.41 25.42
N TRP A 7 5.74 5.05 25.63
CA TRP A 7 6.31 3.84 25.05
C TRP A 7 5.75 2.54 25.66
N LEU A 8 5.39 2.56 26.93
CA LEU A 8 4.70 1.44 27.56
C LEU A 8 3.29 1.25 26.98
N VAL A 9 2.52 2.33 26.86
CA VAL A 9 1.18 2.32 26.23
C VAL A 9 1.27 1.81 24.80
N ALA A 10 2.24 2.29 24.02
CA ALA A 10 2.45 1.81 22.66
C ALA A 10 2.76 0.30 22.63
N GLY A 11 3.61 -0.18 23.54
CA GLY A 11 3.91 -1.61 23.63
C GLY A 11 2.70 -2.48 23.99
N ILE A 12 1.88 -2.03 24.96
CA ILE A 12 0.64 -2.72 25.35
C ILE A 12 -0.38 -2.72 24.22
N ALA A 13 -0.60 -1.59 23.56
CA ALA A 13 -1.54 -1.48 22.45
C ALA A 13 -1.14 -2.41 21.29
N SER A 14 0.15 -2.48 20.96
CA SER A 14 0.66 -3.40 19.94
C SER A 14 0.51 -4.87 20.33
N PHE A 15 0.69 -5.21 21.60
CA PHE A 15 0.46 -6.57 22.10
C PHE A 15 -1.02 -6.97 22.02
N LEU A 16 -1.94 -6.08 22.44
CA LEU A 16 -3.38 -6.34 22.37
C LEU A 16 -3.85 -6.52 20.92
N LEU A 17 -3.37 -5.67 20.01
CA LEU A 17 -3.66 -5.81 18.58
C LEU A 17 -3.17 -7.16 18.05
N LEU A 18 -1.93 -7.55 18.38
CA LEU A 18 -1.36 -8.84 18.02
C LEU A 18 -2.21 -10.02 18.52
N ALA A 19 -2.59 -10.00 19.79
CA ALA A 19 -3.38 -11.08 20.39
C ALA A 19 -4.75 -11.23 19.71
N LEU A 20 -5.43 -10.11 19.43
CA LEU A 20 -6.76 -10.11 18.83
C LEU A 20 -6.75 -10.61 17.39
N THR A 21 -5.84 -10.12 16.54
CA THR A 21 -5.84 -10.45 15.11
C THR A 21 -5.23 -11.82 14.83
N CYS A 22 -4.14 -12.20 15.51
CA CYS A 22 -3.55 -13.52 15.33
C CYS A 22 -4.43 -14.61 15.96
N GLY A 23 -5.01 -14.34 17.14
CA GLY A 23 -5.98 -15.22 17.76
C GLY A 23 -7.22 -15.40 16.89
N GLY A 24 -7.82 -14.30 16.41
CA GLY A 24 -8.98 -14.34 15.51
C GLY A 24 -8.70 -15.07 14.20
N GLY A 25 -7.56 -14.80 13.56
CA GLY A 25 -7.19 -15.46 12.30
C GLY A 25 -6.93 -16.97 12.46
N LEU A 26 -6.29 -17.39 13.54
CA LEU A 26 -6.11 -18.81 13.86
C LEU A 26 -7.44 -19.51 14.16
N LEU A 27 -8.35 -18.85 14.86
CA LEU A 27 -9.69 -19.38 15.13
C LEU A 27 -10.51 -19.55 13.85
N LEU A 28 -10.45 -18.57 12.93
CA LEU A 28 -11.12 -18.66 11.63
C LEU A 28 -10.55 -19.80 10.78
N LEU A 29 -9.22 -19.95 10.73
CA LEU A 29 -8.57 -21.05 10.03
C LEU A 29 -8.95 -22.41 10.64
N ALA A 30 -8.93 -22.53 11.96
CA ALA A 30 -9.33 -23.75 12.66
C ALA A 30 -10.80 -24.09 12.40
N ALA A 31 -11.70 -23.10 12.43
CA ALA A 31 -13.11 -23.29 12.12
C ALA A 31 -13.32 -23.79 10.69
N ALA A 32 -12.63 -23.20 9.71
CA ALA A 32 -12.69 -23.63 8.32
C ALA A 32 -12.25 -25.09 8.15
N LEU A 33 -11.11 -25.46 8.75
CA LEU A 33 -10.59 -26.83 8.72
C LEU A 33 -11.54 -27.84 9.38
N VAL A 34 -12.15 -27.49 10.51
CA VAL A 34 -13.12 -28.35 11.22
C VAL A 34 -14.43 -28.50 10.43
N SER A 35 -14.88 -27.44 9.78
CA SER A 35 -16.12 -27.44 8.99
C SER A 35 -16.03 -28.21 7.67
N GLY A 36 -14.82 -28.67 7.29
CA GLY A 36 -14.58 -29.37 6.03
C GLY A 36 -14.80 -28.49 4.79
N VAL A 37 -14.89 -27.17 4.96
CA VAL A 37 -15.04 -26.22 3.86
C VAL A 37 -13.73 -26.18 3.07
N ALA A 38 -13.82 -26.40 1.76
CA ALA A 38 -12.68 -26.28 0.86
C ALA A 38 -12.20 -24.82 0.83
N LEU A 39 -10.98 -24.58 1.31
CA LEU A 39 -10.36 -23.27 1.30
C LEU A 39 -9.80 -22.94 -0.09
N SER A 40 -10.09 -21.74 -0.58
CA SER A 40 -9.49 -21.19 -1.79
C SER A 40 -8.34 -20.23 -1.46
N ALA A 41 -7.42 -20.04 -2.42
CA ALA A 41 -6.35 -19.04 -2.27
C ALA A 41 -6.92 -17.60 -2.15
N ALA A 42 -8.09 -17.34 -2.74
CA ALA A 42 -8.77 -16.05 -2.62
C ALA A 42 -9.18 -15.74 -1.17
N GLU A 43 -9.42 -16.76 -0.34
CA GLU A 43 -9.79 -16.60 1.08
C GLU A 43 -8.56 -16.64 1.99
N THR A 44 -7.61 -17.53 1.71
CA THR A 44 -6.47 -17.74 2.62
C THR A 44 -5.39 -16.68 2.50
N LEU A 45 -5.21 -16.07 1.32
CA LEU A 45 -4.22 -15.01 1.12
C LEU A 45 -4.54 -13.73 1.93
N PRO A 46 -5.75 -13.13 1.85
CA PRO A 46 -6.08 -11.96 2.66
C PRO A 46 -6.05 -12.25 4.16
N LEU A 47 -6.50 -13.44 4.57
CA LEU A 47 -6.47 -13.85 5.98
C LEU A 47 -5.04 -13.91 6.52
N ALA A 48 -4.13 -14.53 5.77
CA ALA A 48 -2.71 -14.57 6.13
C ALA A 48 -2.08 -13.18 6.14
N GLY A 49 -2.45 -12.32 5.19
CA GLY A 49 -2.03 -10.91 5.17
C GLY A 49 -2.44 -10.16 6.44
N LEU A 50 -3.70 -10.29 6.85
CA LEU A 50 -4.23 -9.67 8.07
C LEU A 50 -3.52 -10.18 9.34
N MET A 51 -3.28 -11.48 9.45
CA MET A 51 -2.52 -12.07 10.56
C MET A 51 -1.07 -11.57 10.58
N ALA A 52 -0.44 -11.49 9.42
CA ALA A 52 0.93 -11.04 9.29
C ALA A 52 1.11 -9.57 9.67
N LEU A 53 0.15 -8.70 9.39
CA LEU A 53 0.24 -7.27 9.72
C LEU A 53 0.51 -7.03 11.20
N SER A 54 -0.19 -7.75 12.07
CA SER A 54 0.02 -7.56 13.50
C SER A 54 1.33 -8.16 14.00
N LEU A 55 1.83 -9.22 13.36
CA LEU A 55 3.18 -9.72 13.64
C LEU A 55 4.25 -8.72 13.20
N LEU A 56 4.14 -8.21 11.97
CA LEU A 56 5.15 -7.39 11.31
C LEU A 56 5.19 -5.95 11.84
N LEU A 57 4.06 -5.37 12.23
CA LEU A 57 4.01 -4.04 12.84
C LEU A 57 4.00 -4.13 14.37
N GLY A 58 3.24 -5.07 14.94
CA GLY A 58 3.04 -5.17 16.38
C GLY A 58 4.27 -5.65 17.14
N VAL A 59 4.97 -6.69 16.67
CA VAL A 59 6.15 -7.23 17.38
C VAL A 59 7.30 -6.21 17.42
N PRO A 60 7.71 -5.58 16.30
CA PRO A 60 8.74 -4.54 16.35
C PRO A 60 8.34 -3.38 17.25
N MET A 61 7.09 -2.90 17.17
CA MET A 61 6.63 -1.80 18.01
C MET A 61 6.63 -2.16 19.49
N MET A 62 6.18 -3.37 19.84
CA MET A 62 6.23 -3.88 21.20
C MET A 62 7.66 -3.92 21.73
N SER A 63 8.60 -4.43 20.94
CA SER A 63 10.02 -4.50 21.33
C SER A 63 10.63 -3.10 21.56
N HIS A 64 10.34 -2.15 20.66
CA HIS A 64 10.83 -0.78 20.77
C HIS A 64 10.13 0.02 21.86
N GLY A 65 8.85 -0.24 22.12
CA GLY A 65 8.07 0.30 23.23
C GLY A 65 8.60 -0.17 24.57
N TRP A 66 8.85 -1.47 24.72
CA TRP A 66 9.47 -2.03 25.92
C TRP A 66 10.88 -1.46 26.17
N ALA A 67 11.72 -1.42 25.14
CA ALA A 67 13.04 -0.82 25.23
C ALA A 67 12.98 0.68 25.57
N GLY A 68 12.02 1.41 25.01
CA GLY A 68 11.79 2.83 25.29
C GLY A 68 11.30 3.08 26.72
N TRP A 69 10.43 2.23 27.24
CA TRP A 69 9.99 2.28 28.64
C TRP A 69 11.16 2.02 29.61
N ARG A 70 12.09 1.14 29.25
CA ARG A 70 13.34 0.88 29.99
C ARG A 70 14.45 1.93 29.76
N ASP A 71 14.15 3.05 29.09
CA ASP A 71 15.11 4.10 28.72
C ASP A 71 16.36 3.57 27.97
N ARG A 72 16.25 2.43 27.27
CA ARG A 72 17.35 1.91 26.46
C ARG A 72 17.52 2.79 25.21
N PRO A 73 18.74 3.20 24.83
CA PRO A 73 18.95 3.95 23.61
C PRO A 73 18.61 3.10 22.38
N SER A 74 18.19 3.74 21.29
CA SER A 74 18.00 3.11 19.99
C SER A 74 19.14 3.51 19.07
N ARG A 75 19.72 2.53 18.37
CA ARG A 75 20.82 2.78 17.41
C ARG A 75 20.32 3.59 16.22
N SER A 76 21.22 4.35 15.61
CA SER A 76 20.98 5.00 14.33
C SER A 76 20.55 3.98 13.28
N PHE A 77 19.64 4.40 12.41
CA PHE A 77 19.14 3.57 11.32
C PHE A 77 20.15 3.60 10.16
N ASP A 78 21.04 2.61 10.15
CA ASP A 78 22.02 2.39 9.09
C ASP A 78 22.10 0.88 8.76
N PRO A 79 21.22 0.37 7.88
CA PRO A 79 21.16 -1.04 7.56
C PRO A 79 22.38 -1.47 6.71
N PRO A 80 22.99 -2.64 7.00
CA PRO A 80 24.20 -3.08 6.34
C PRO A 80 23.96 -3.45 4.87
N ARG A 81 25.00 -3.28 4.03
CA ARG A 81 24.92 -3.54 2.58
C ARG A 81 24.48 -4.96 2.23
N ALA A 82 24.93 -5.95 3.01
CA ALA A 82 24.61 -7.35 2.80
C ALA A 82 23.10 -7.63 2.90
N TRP A 83 22.36 -6.91 3.76
CA TRP A 83 20.92 -7.10 3.89
C TRP A 83 20.19 -6.82 2.59
N LEU A 84 20.56 -5.75 1.88
CA LEU A 84 19.92 -5.41 0.60
C LEU A 84 20.06 -6.55 -0.42
N LEU A 85 21.25 -7.15 -0.53
CA LEU A 85 21.49 -8.25 -1.46
C LEU A 85 20.64 -9.48 -1.09
N TRP A 86 20.61 -9.84 0.20
CA TRP A 86 19.81 -10.98 0.67
C TRP A 86 18.31 -10.75 0.53
N LEU A 87 17.83 -9.52 0.78
CA LEU A 87 16.42 -9.16 0.60
C LEU A 87 15.99 -9.22 -0.86
N LEU A 88 16.82 -8.72 -1.78
CA LEU A 88 16.57 -8.80 -3.22
C LEU A 88 16.55 -10.25 -3.70
N LEU A 89 17.54 -11.04 -3.29
CA LEU A 89 17.60 -12.47 -3.65
C LEU A 89 16.39 -13.22 -3.10
N ALA A 90 16.04 -13.01 -1.82
CA ALA A 90 14.86 -13.61 -1.21
C ALA A 90 13.58 -13.23 -1.95
N PHE A 91 13.45 -11.96 -2.38
CA PHE A 91 12.27 -11.50 -3.12
C PHE A 91 12.14 -12.22 -4.46
N LEU A 92 13.21 -12.28 -5.24
CA LEU A 92 13.22 -12.98 -6.53
C LEU A 92 12.90 -14.47 -6.37
N LEU A 93 13.50 -15.14 -5.37
CA LEU A 93 13.25 -16.55 -5.09
C LEU A 93 11.80 -16.81 -4.66
N LEU A 94 11.23 -15.96 -3.80
CA LEU A 94 9.85 -16.11 -3.33
C LEU A 94 8.81 -15.81 -4.42
N VAL A 95 9.07 -14.82 -5.29
CA VAL A 95 8.23 -14.56 -6.46
C VAL A 95 8.27 -15.76 -7.41
N GLY A 96 9.45 -16.31 -7.69
CA GLY A 96 9.60 -17.51 -8.52
C GLY A 96 8.88 -18.72 -7.91
N LEU A 97 9.06 -18.96 -6.61
CA LEU A 97 8.41 -20.04 -5.89
C LEU A 97 6.88 -19.88 -5.90
N GLY A 98 6.38 -18.68 -5.63
CA GLY A 98 4.94 -18.41 -5.65
C GLY A 98 4.33 -18.51 -7.04
N ALA A 99 5.07 -18.17 -8.10
CA ALA A 99 4.63 -18.40 -9.48
C ALA A 99 4.50 -19.90 -9.79
N VAL A 100 5.47 -20.72 -9.35
CA VAL A 100 5.40 -22.18 -9.50
C VAL A 100 4.22 -22.76 -8.73
N VAL A 101 4.04 -22.35 -7.47
CA VAL A 101 2.91 -22.80 -6.63
C VAL A 101 1.57 -22.39 -7.27
N GLY A 102 1.44 -21.13 -7.68
CA GLY A 102 0.22 -20.57 -8.27
C GLY A 102 -0.19 -21.23 -9.59
N ALA A 103 0.78 -21.65 -10.40
CA ALA A 103 0.55 -22.36 -11.67
C ALA A 103 0.38 -23.89 -11.51
N SER A 104 0.48 -24.43 -10.29
CA SER A 104 0.46 -25.87 -10.02
C SER A 104 -0.79 -26.31 -9.26
N SER A 105 -1.09 -27.61 -9.26
CA SER A 105 -2.12 -28.23 -8.42
C SER A 105 -1.68 -28.45 -6.97
N LEU A 106 -0.55 -27.89 -6.54
CA LEU A 106 0.08 -28.09 -5.22
C LEU A 106 -0.63 -27.31 -4.10
N SER A 107 -1.96 -27.42 -4.00
CA SER A 107 -2.78 -26.75 -2.98
C SER A 107 -2.38 -25.28 -2.74
N PRO A 108 -2.56 -24.37 -3.74
CA PRO A 108 -2.19 -22.96 -3.59
C PRO A 108 -2.83 -22.30 -2.37
N ALA A 109 -4.02 -22.75 -1.95
CA ALA A 109 -4.70 -22.26 -0.75
C ALA A 109 -3.89 -22.43 0.54
N LEU A 110 -2.96 -23.38 0.61
CA LEU A 110 -2.14 -23.64 1.80
C LEU A 110 -0.67 -23.19 1.64
N LEU A 111 -0.09 -23.41 0.46
CA LEU A 111 1.33 -23.09 0.23
C LEU A 111 1.58 -21.63 -0.13
N LEU A 112 0.66 -20.99 -0.85
CA LEU A 112 0.83 -19.61 -1.30
C LEU A 112 0.74 -18.56 -0.17
N PRO A 113 -0.09 -18.71 0.89
CA PRO A 113 -0.15 -17.74 1.98
C PRO A 113 1.18 -17.41 2.68
N PRO A 114 2.01 -18.37 3.15
CA PRO A 114 3.29 -18.02 3.74
C PRO A 114 4.25 -17.37 2.73
N ILE A 115 4.23 -17.81 1.46
CA ILE A 115 5.02 -17.20 0.38
C ILE A 115 4.57 -15.75 0.15
N HIS A 116 3.25 -15.52 0.10
CA HIS A 116 2.63 -14.22 -0.06
C HIS A 116 3.04 -13.27 1.05
N VAL A 117 2.89 -13.67 2.31
CA VAL A 117 3.30 -12.83 3.45
C VAL A 117 4.76 -12.38 3.32
N LEU A 118 5.66 -13.31 3.02
CA LEU A 118 7.08 -12.99 2.87
C LEU A 118 7.33 -12.09 1.64
N ALA A 119 6.80 -12.47 0.48
CA ALA A 119 6.98 -11.72 -0.77
C ALA A 119 6.43 -10.30 -0.70
N MET A 120 5.30 -10.07 -0.02
CA MET A 120 4.69 -8.74 0.13
C MET A 120 5.40 -7.86 1.17
N THR A 121 6.11 -8.48 2.12
CA THR A 121 6.89 -7.78 3.15
C THR A 121 8.25 -7.31 2.63
N LEU A 122 8.84 -8.03 1.67
CA LEU A 122 10.19 -7.76 1.20
C LEU A 122 10.35 -6.41 0.47
N PRO A 123 9.46 -5.98 -0.44
CA PRO A 123 9.63 -4.69 -1.11
C PRO A 123 9.69 -3.51 -0.13
N PRO A 124 8.82 -3.39 0.89
CA PRO A 124 8.95 -2.35 1.92
C PRO A 124 10.32 -2.37 2.62
N LEU A 125 10.84 -3.55 2.95
CA LEU A 125 12.16 -3.70 3.58
C LEU A 125 13.32 -3.35 2.63
N ILE A 126 13.22 -3.71 1.35
CA ILE A 126 14.20 -3.39 0.31
C ILE A 126 14.32 -1.88 0.15
N VAL A 127 13.19 -1.18 -0.03
CA VAL A 127 13.17 0.28 -0.21
C VAL A 127 13.65 0.99 1.05
N LEU A 128 13.22 0.53 2.23
CA LEU A 128 13.69 1.07 3.50
C LEU A 128 15.20 0.89 3.69
N CYS A 129 15.75 -0.26 3.30
CA CYS A 129 17.19 -0.53 3.34
C CYS A 129 17.96 0.37 2.36
N LEU A 130 17.44 0.58 1.15
CA LEU A 130 18.02 1.48 0.15
C LEU A 130 18.11 2.91 0.68
N VAL A 131 17.01 3.43 1.23
CA VAL A 131 16.95 4.79 1.77
C VAL A 131 17.84 4.95 3.01
N GLY A 132 17.83 3.98 3.93
CA GLY A 132 18.69 4.01 5.12
C GLY A 132 20.17 4.13 4.76
N ARG A 133 20.61 3.33 3.79
CA ARG A 133 21.98 3.39 3.28
C ARG A 133 22.30 4.70 2.57
N ALA A 134 21.36 5.24 1.81
CA ALA A 134 21.54 6.54 1.16
C ALA A 134 21.73 7.66 2.20
N LEU A 135 21.02 7.57 3.34
CA LEU A 135 21.09 8.52 4.44
C LEU A 135 22.30 8.34 5.37
N ARG A 136 23.01 7.21 5.32
CA ARG A 136 24.22 6.93 6.12
C ARG A 136 24.05 7.19 7.63
N GLY A 137 22.89 6.84 8.18
CA GLY A 137 22.56 7.05 9.59
C GLY A 137 22.11 8.46 9.98
N ALA A 138 22.11 9.44 9.08
CA ALA A 138 21.69 10.82 9.35
C ALA A 138 20.16 10.99 9.55
N GLY A 139 19.37 9.96 9.23
CA GLY A 139 17.91 10.02 9.23
C GLY A 139 17.23 9.72 10.58
N GLY A 140 17.96 9.35 11.63
CA GLY A 140 17.38 9.03 12.94
C GLY A 140 17.59 7.59 13.37
N SER A 141 16.73 7.08 14.25
CA SER A 141 16.93 5.76 14.90
C SER A 141 15.96 4.69 14.42
N TRP A 142 16.31 3.41 14.63
CA TRP A 142 15.41 2.28 14.36
C TRP A 142 14.05 2.42 15.04
N ARG A 143 14.02 2.94 16.27
CA ARG A 143 12.77 3.18 17.01
C ARG A 143 11.85 4.15 16.27
N GLU A 144 12.40 5.17 15.64
CA GLU A 144 11.62 6.17 14.91
C GLU A 144 11.12 5.64 13.58
N VAL A 145 11.94 4.85 12.89
CA VAL A 145 11.54 4.15 11.66
C VAL A 145 10.37 3.20 11.96
N VAL A 146 10.48 2.36 12.98
CA VAL A 146 9.41 1.43 13.37
C VAL A 146 8.15 2.19 13.80
N ALA A 147 8.27 3.22 14.64
CA ALA A 147 7.11 4.00 15.07
C ALA A 147 6.41 4.70 13.90
N SER A 148 7.18 5.22 12.93
CA SER A 148 6.63 5.86 11.74
C SER A 148 5.96 4.85 10.82
N ALA A 149 6.57 3.68 10.61
CA ALA A 149 5.96 2.59 9.84
C ALA A 149 4.67 2.07 10.47
N VAL A 150 4.65 1.84 11.77
CA VAL A 150 3.43 1.43 12.49
C VAL A 150 2.35 2.51 12.38
N SER A 151 2.74 3.78 12.50
CA SER A 151 1.77 4.86 12.31
C SER A 151 1.21 4.92 10.89
N GLY A 152 2.04 4.69 9.87
CA GLY A 152 1.62 4.64 8.47
C GLY A 152 0.68 3.47 8.18
N GLY A 153 1.07 2.26 8.63
CA GLY A 153 0.29 1.05 8.39
C GLY A 153 -0.97 0.89 9.26
N SER A 154 -1.02 1.52 10.44
CA SER A 154 -2.19 1.41 11.31
C SER A 154 -3.07 2.65 11.26
N VAL A 155 -2.57 3.77 11.78
CA VAL A 155 -3.39 4.99 11.93
C VAL A 155 -3.71 5.62 10.58
N ALA A 156 -2.70 5.79 9.73
CA ALA A 156 -2.89 6.45 8.45
C ALA A 156 -3.70 5.60 7.47
N PHE A 157 -3.40 4.31 7.35
CA PHE A 157 -4.21 3.40 6.53
C PHE A 157 -5.66 3.34 7.01
N GLY A 158 -5.90 3.17 8.32
CA GLY A 158 -7.26 3.14 8.87
C GLY A 158 -8.03 4.45 8.65
N ALA A 159 -7.38 5.60 8.80
CA ALA A 159 -7.99 6.90 8.52
C ALA A 159 -8.27 7.09 7.01
N SER A 160 -7.37 6.62 6.15
CA SER A 160 -7.52 6.68 4.70
C SER A 160 -8.70 5.83 4.25
N LEU A 161 -8.82 4.61 4.76
CA LEU A 161 -9.95 3.72 4.47
C LEU A 161 -11.30 4.36 4.82
N ILE A 162 -11.40 5.03 5.98
CA ILE A 162 -12.62 5.78 6.34
C ILE A 162 -12.88 6.90 5.32
N GLY A 163 -11.85 7.68 4.96
CA GLY A 163 -11.97 8.73 3.95
C GLY A 163 -12.39 8.19 2.58
N GLU A 164 -11.81 7.09 2.14
CA GLU A 164 -12.13 6.40 0.89
C GLU A 164 -13.59 5.95 0.87
N VAL A 165 -14.08 5.30 1.94
CA VAL A 165 -15.49 4.91 2.08
C VAL A 165 -16.40 6.13 1.95
N LEU A 166 -16.07 7.23 2.61
CA LEU A 166 -16.87 8.47 2.52
C LEU A 166 -16.87 9.06 1.11
N VAL A 167 -15.73 9.05 0.41
CA VAL A 167 -15.64 9.52 -0.99
C VAL A 167 -16.40 8.59 -1.92
N VAL A 168 -16.31 7.28 -1.75
CA VAL A 168 -17.09 6.30 -2.53
C VAL A 168 -18.58 6.54 -2.34
N LEU A 169 -19.04 6.72 -1.10
CA LEU A 169 -20.45 7.04 -0.82
C LEU A 169 -20.86 8.36 -1.48
N ALA A 170 -20.05 9.41 -1.36
CA ALA A 170 -20.31 10.70 -2.01
C ALA A 170 -20.38 10.58 -3.54
N LEU A 171 -19.50 9.78 -4.14
CA LEU A 171 -19.47 9.53 -5.58
C LEU A 171 -20.73 8.76 -6.02
N VAL A 172 -21.10 7.69 -5.33
CA VAL A 172 -22.32 6.91 -5.61
C VAL A 172 -23.56 7.79 -5.52
N ILE A 173 -23.67 8.62 -4.48
CA ILE A 173 -24.77 9.58 -4.33
C ILE A 173 -24.77 10.58 -5.50
N THR A 174 -23.61 11.14 -5.84
CA THR A 174 -23.48 12.13 -6.92
C THR A 174 -23.88 11.54 -8.28
N VAL A 175 -23.33 10.38 -8.63
CA VAL A 175 -23.64 9.67 -9.88
C VAL A 175 -25.13 9.32 -9.94
N THR A 176 -25.72 8.87 -8.82
CA THR A 176 -27.15 8.56 -8.75
C THR A 176 -27.99 9.82 -8.94
N VAL A 177 -27.72 10.90 -8.21
CA VAL A 177 -28.45 12.17 -8.34
C VAL A 177 -28.36 12.72 -9.77
N VAL A 178 -27.18 12.71 -10.38
CA VAL A 178 -26.99 13.11 -11.77
C VAL A 178 -27.80 12.22 -12.71
N ALA A 179 -27.78 10.90 -12.50
CA ALA A 179 -28.56 9.97 -13.32
C ALA A 179 -30.06 10.25 -13.22
N LEU A 180 -30.60 10.53 -12.02
CA LEU A 180 -32.01 10.85 -11.80
C LEU A 180 -32.44 12.17 -12.44
N MET A 181 -31.50 13.10 -12.67
CA MET A 181 -31.75 14.36 -13.38
C MET A 181 -31.79 14.20 -14.91
N LEU A 182 -31.37 13.06 -15.45
CA LEU A 182 -31.42 12.78 -16.89
C LEU A 182 -32.79 12.23 -17.31
N PRO A 183 -33.24 12.49 -18.56
CA PRO A 183 -34.46 11.87 -19.08
C PRO A 183 -34.39 10.33 -19.03
N GLY A 184 -35.41 9.70 -18.43
CA GLY A 184 -35.45 8.25 -18.21
C GLY A 184 -34.52 7.76 -17.08
N GLY A 185 -33.99 8.67 -16.26
CA GLY A 185 -33.03 8.38 -15.20
C GLY A 185 -33.57 7.47 -14.11
N MET A 186 -34.81 7.73 -13.66
CA MET A 186 -35.51 6.92 -12.65
C MET A 186 -35.62 5.47 -13.10
N GLU A 187 -36.06 5.23 -14.33
CA GLU A 187 -36.24 3.89 -14.90
C GLU A 187 -34.90 3.18 -15.05
N ARG A 188 -33.84 3.87 -15.48
CA ARG A 188 -32.49 3.30 -15.60
C ARG A 188 -31.90 2.91 -14.25
N VAL A 189 -32.04 3.76 -13.23
CA VAL A 189 -31.56 3.48 -11.88
C VAL A 189 -32.35 2.33 -11.26
N ALA A 190 -33.68 2.30 -11.41
CA ALA A 190 -34.52 1.21 -10.93
C ALA A 190 -34.16 -0.12 -11.60
N ALA A 191 -33.98 -0.13 -12.93
CA ALA A 191 -33.57 -1.33 -13.66
C ALA A 191 -32.18 -1.83 -13.26
N LEU A 192 -31.22 -0.92 -13.01
CA LEU A 192 -29.91 -1.30 -12.50
C LEU A 192 -30.02 -1.89 -11.09
N ALA A 193 -30.82 -1.29 -10.21
CA ALA A 193 -31.04 -1.79 -8.86
C ALA A 193 -31.67 -3.19 -8.86
N GLU A 194 -32.64 -3.44 -9.72
CA GLU A 194 -33.27 -4.76 -9.89
C GLU A 194 -32.25 -5.80 -10.37
N ARG A 195 -31.43 -5.48 -11.39
CA ARG A 195 -30.35 -6.36 -11.86
C ARG A 195 -29.33 -6.67 -10.77
N LEU A 196 -28.95 -5.67 -9.97
CA LEU A 196 -28.02 -5.84 -8.86
C LEU A 196 -28.63 -6.64 -7.70
N GLN A 197 -29.95 -6.83 -7.63
CA GLN A 197 -30.58 -7.68 -6.64
C GLN A 197 -30.73 -9.13 -7.11
N ASP A 198 -30.64 -9.39 -8.42
CA ASP A 198 -30.73 -10.73 -8.99
C ASP A 198 -29.40 -11.51 -8.83
N PRO A 199 -29.36 -12.57 -8.00
CA PRO A 199 -28.15 -13.38 -7.82
C PRO A 199 -27.71 -14.12 -9.09
N ALA A 200 -28.64 -14.42 -10.02
CA ALA A 200 -28.28 -15.05 -11.29
C ALA A 200 -27.55 -14.06 -12.19
N TRP A 201 -28.01 -12.80 -12.24
CA TRP A 201 -27.35 -11.72 -12.96
C TRP A 201 -25.93 -11.49 -12.45
N GLN A 202 -25.72 -11.45 -11.12
CA GLN A 202 -24.41 -11.25 -10.51
C GLN A 202 -23.40 -12.39 -10.79
N LYS A 203 -23.89 -13.62 -10.98
CA LYS A 203 -23.03 -14.79 -11.26
C LYS A 203 -22.58 -14.87 -12.72
N ASP A 204 -23.27 -14.17 -13.61
CA ASP A 204 -22.89 -14.09 -15.01
C ASP A 204 -21.75 -13.08 -15.18
N LEU A 205 -20.58 -13.60 -15.54
CA LEU A 205 -19.38 -12.80 -15.72
C LEU A 205 -19.54 -11.74 -16.83
N THR A 206 -20.30 -12.04 -17.89
CA THR A 206 -20.51 -11.09 -18.99
C THR A 206 -21.29 -9.87 -18.51
N ASN A 207 -22.34 -10.09 -17.71
CA ASN A 207 -23.12 -9.01 -17.10
C ASN A 207 -22.27 -8.10 -16.20
N VAL A 208 -21.39 -8.70 -15.40
CA VAL A 208 -20.48 -7.95 -14.51
C VAL A 208 -19.43 -7.17 -15.32
N LEU A 209 -18.85 -7.79 -16.36
CA LEU A 209 -17.87 -7.14 -17.23
C LEU A 209 -18.49 -5.99 -18.02
N ASP A 210 -19.72 -6.14 -18.53
CA ASP A 210 -20.42 -5.07 -19.25
C ASP A 210 -20.69 -3.86 -18.35
N LEU A 211 -21.06 -4.09 -17.09
CA LEU A 211 -21.22 -3.02 -16.11
C LEU A 211 -19.87 -2.37 -15.76
N LEU A 212 -18.84 -3.17 -15.50
CA LEU A 212 -17.51 -2.73 -15.10
C LEU A 212 -16.80 -1.93 -16.20
N LEU A 213 -16.96 -2.36 -17.45
CA LEU A 213 -16.36 -1.72 -18.63
C LEU A 213 -17.24 -0.62 -19.23
N SER A 214 -18.40 -0.34 -18.63
CA SER A 214 -19.21 0.80 -19.04
C SER A 214 -18.43 2.10 -18.91
N PRO A 215 -18.60 3.08 -19.82
CA PRO A 215 -17.85 4.34 -19.76
C PRO A 215 -17.99 5.07 -18.42
N VAL A 216 -19.17 5.02 -17.81
CA VAL A 216 -19.43 5.63 -16.50
C VAL A 216 -18.62 4.92 -15.41
N ALA A 217 -18.59 3.59 -15.38
CA ALA A 217 -17.82 2.83 -14.39
C ALA A 217 -16.31 3.07 -14.55
N VAL A 218 -15.79 2.99 -15.79
CA VAL A 218 -14.37 3.21 -16.08
C VAL A 218 -13.94 4.62 -15.69
N VAL A 219 -14.67 5.65 -16.13
CA VAL A 219 -14.35 7.05 -15.79
C VAL A 219 -14.48 7.29 -14.29
N SER A 220 -15.53 6.77 -13.64
CA SER A 220 -15.73 6.93 -12.19
C SER A 220 -14.60 6.28 -11.40
N ALA A 221 -14.19 5.06 -11.76
CA ALA A 221 -13.09 4.36 -11.12
C ALA A 221 -11.75 5.07 -11.36
N LEU A 222 -11.46 5.52 -12.60
CA LEU A 222 -10.24 6.28 -12.87
C LEU A 222 -10.18 7.58 -12.07
N VAL A 223 -11.27 8.36 -12.04
CA VAL A 223 -11.34 9.59 -11.25
C VAL A 223 -11.15 9.29 -9.78
N LEU A 224 -11.92 8.34 -9.23
CA LEU A 224 -11.89 7.96 -7.82
C LEU A 224 -10.50 7.49 -7.38
N LEU A 225 -9.95 6.50 -8.07
CA LEU A 225 -8.71 5.83 -7.66
C LEU A 225 -7.46 6.66 -7.96
N SER A 226 -7.54 7.66 -8.85
CA SER A 226 -6.39 8.48 -9.25
C SER A 226 -6.38 9.89 -8.67
N VAL A 227 -7.47 10.36 -8.06
CA VAL A 227 -7.58 11.74 -7.55
C VAL A 227 -7.90 11.79 -6.05
N PRO A 228 -9.15 11.60 -5.59
CA PRO A 228 -9.49 11.77 -4.18
C PRO A 228 -8.81 10.74 -3.28
N ILE A 229 -8.64 9.49 -3.72
CA ILE A 229 -7.97 8.46 -2.93
C ILE A 229 -6.50 8.84 -2.65
N PRO A 230 -5.65 9.10 -3.67
CA PRO A 230 -4.30 9.61 -3.45
C PRO A 230 -4.23 10.86 -2.57
N LEU A 231 -5.15 11.81 -2.72
CA LEU A 231 -5.20 13.01 -1.88
C LEU A 231 -5.41 12.66 -0.40
N ILE A 232 -6.34 11.74 -0.11
CA ILE A 232 -6.65 11.28 1.24
C ILE A 232 -5.46 10.53 1.82
N GLU A 233 -4.94 9.56 1.08
CA GLU A 233 -3.85 8.71 1.55
C GLU A 233 -2.61 9.54 1.87
N GLU A 234 -2.19 10.45 0.99
CA GLU A 234 -1.01 11.28 1.24
C GLU A 234 -1.21 12.25 2.42
N ALA A 235 -2.44 12.68 2.69
CA ALA A 235 -2.74 13.56 3.81
C ALA A 235 -2.55 12.83 5.15
N PHE A 236 -2.97 11.57 5.23
CA PHE A 236 -2.89 10.78 6.47
C PHE A 236 -1.55 10.08 6.67
N LYS A 237 -0.92 9.59 5.59
CA LYS A 237 0.31 8.76 5.62
C LYS A 237 1.43 9.34 6.47
N THR A 238 1.59 10.66 6.43
CA THR A 238 2.65 11.36 7.18
C THR A 238 2.13 12.20 8.35
N LEU A 239 0.82 12.18 8.61
CA LEU A 239 0.19 13.08 9.58
C LEU A 239 0.79 12.93 10.99
N ALA A 240 0.98 11.69 11.46
CA ALA A 240 1.55 11.47 12.79
C ALA A 240 3.00 11.96 12.90
N ALA A 241 3.82 11.74 11.86
CA ALA A 241 5.18 12.27 11.79
C ALA A 241 5.16 13.82 11.75
N GLY A 242 4.22 14.40 11.01
CA GLY A 242 3.97 15.84 10.96
C GLY A 242 3.61 16.42 12.32
N LEU A 243 2.65 15.82 13.04
CA LEU A 243 2.25 16.22 14.38
C LEU A 243 3.42 16.09 15.37
N ALA A 244 4.13 14.97 15.34
CA ALA A 244 5.34 14.76 16.14
C ALA A 244 6.41 15.84 15.88
N GLY A 245 6.47 16.35 14.65
CA GLY A 245 7.37 17.43 14.23
C GLY A 245 7.21 18.72 15.03
N ARG A 246 6.02 19.01 15.59
CA ARG A 246 5.78 20.17 16.47
C ARG A 246 6.74 20.20 17.66
N TRP A 247 6.98 19.03 18.26
CA TRP A 247 7.83 18.89 19.43
C TRP A 247 9.26 18.50 19.06
N ALA A 248 9.41 17.58 18.09
CA ALA A 248 10.70 17.03 17.74
C ALA A 248 11.55 17.93 16.84
N ARG A 249 10.92 18.84 16.07
CA ARG A 249 11.53 19.69 15.04
C ARG A 249 12.63 18.95 14.25
N PRO A 250 12.27 17.85 13.58
CA PRO A 250 13.24 16.97 12.94
C PRO A 250 14.01 17.72 11.85
N GLN A 251 15.33 17.53 11.80
CA GLN A 251 16.15 17.96 10.68
C GLN A 251 15.64 17.32 9.36
N PRO A 252 15.94 17.92 8.20
CA PRO A 252 15.40 17.47 6.91
C PRO A 252 15.58 15.98 6.62
N ALA A 253 16.77 15.42 6.87
CA ALA A 253 17.07 14.00 6.69
C ALA A 253 16.16 13.09 7.54
N ARG A 254 15.93 13.49 8.81
CA ARG A 254 15.08 12.75 9.74
C ARG A 254 13.61 12.85 9.40
N ALA A 255 13.14 14.04 8.99
CA ALA A 255 11.77 14.24 8.55
C ALA A 255 11.45 13.46 7.27
N PHE A 256 12.40 13.43 6.32
CA PHE A 256 12.31 12.59 5.12
C PHE A 256 12.24 11.10 5.48
N LEU A 257 13.13 10.61 6.36
CA LEU A 257 13.11 9.20 6.77
C LEU A 257 11.81 8.81 7.47
N TRP A 258 11.25 9.67 8.34
CA TRP A 258 9.96 9.41 8.98
C TRP A 258 8.83 9.29 7.94
N GLY A 259 8.85 10.15 6.92
CA GLY A 259 7.93 10.08 5.79
C GLY A 259 8.06 8.79 4.99
N VAL A 260 9.29 8.41 4.61
CA VAL A 260 9.58 7.15 3.93
C VAL A 260 9.10 5.96 4.75
N ALA A 261 9.40 5.93 6.05
CA ALA A 261 8.99 4.86 6.94
C ALA A 261 7.46 4.80 7.09
N GLY A 262 6.76 5.93 7.15
CA GLY A 262 5.29 5.97 7.06
C GLY A 262 4.78 5.34 5.76
N GLY A 263 5.41 5.65 4.63
CA GLY A 263 5.12 5.03 3.33
C GLY A 263 5.39 3.52 3.30
N VAL A 264 6.46 3.04 3.92
CA VAL A 264 6.77 1.60 4.09
C VAL A 264 5.63 0.91 4.84
N GLY A 265 5.17 1.49 5.94
CA GLY A 265 4.07 0.95 6.74
C GLY A 265 2.76 0.88 5.97
N PHE A 266 2.45 1.93 5.24
CA PHE A 266 1.25 2.01 4.39
C PHE A 266 1.30 0.95 3.27
N ALA A 267 2.41 0.92 2.52
CA ALA A 267 2.62 -0.04 1.45
C ALA A 267 2.61 -1.49 1.94
N LEU A 268 3.10 -1.77 3.16
CA LEU A 268 3.04 -3.12 3.73
C LEU A 268 1.60 -3.62 3.84
N VAL A 269 0.67 -2.77 4.27
CA VAL A 269 -0.77 -3.12 4.37
C VAL A 269 -1.36 -3.36 3.00
N GLU A 270 -1.14 -2.46 2.06
CA GLU A 270 -1.66 -2.62 0.70
C GLU A 270 -1.05 -3.82 -0.03
N ASN A 271 0.23 -4.12 0.19
CA ASN A 271 0.85 -5.29 -0.40
C ASN A 271 0.21 -6.57 0.15
N LEU A 272 0.03 -6.68 1.47
CA LEU A 272 -0.52 -7.87 2.13
C LEU A 272 -2.02 -8.07 1.87
N LEU A 273 -2.80 -6.99 1.73
CA LEU A 273 -4.23 -7.10 1.48
C LEU A 273 -4.56 -7.04 -0.01
N GLY A 274 -4.04 -6.03 -0.71
CA GLY A 274 -4.28 -5.83 -2.13
C GLY A 274 -3.49 -6.81 -3.02
N GLY A 275 -2.34 -7.31 -2.58
CA GLY A 275 -1.58 -8.33 -3.32
C GLY A 275 -2.26 -9.70 -3.37
N ALA A 276 -3.31 -9.90 -2.58
CA ALA A 276 -4.11 -11.13 -2.56
C ALA A 276 -5.24 -11.14 -3.61
N LEU A 277 -5.61 -9.97 -4.16
CA LEU A 277 -6.79 -9.80 -5.02
C LEU A 277 -6.70 -10.52 -6.39
N GLY A 278 -5.49 -10.92 -6.82
CA GLY A 278 -5.28 -11.59 -8.11
C GLY A 278 -5.46 -13.12 -8.08
N GLY A 279 -5.86 -13.70 -6.94
CA GLY A 279 -5.95 -15.15 -6.78
C GLY A 279 -4.59 -15.84 -6.98
N ALA A 280 -4.59 -17.14 -7.28
CA ALA A 280 -3.36 -17.91 -7.47
C ALA A 280 -2.69 -17.62 -8.84
N GLU A 281 -3.47 -17.52 -9.91
CA GLU A 281 -2.96 -17.41 -11.29
C GLU A 281 -2.33 -16.05 -11.59
N GLY A 282 -2.92 -14.96 -11.07
CA GLY A 282 -2.42 -13.58 -11.26
C GLY A 282 -1.39 -13.14 -10.22
N TRP A 283 -1.08 -13.98 -9.22
CA TRP A 283 -0.33 -13.58 -8.02
C TRP A 283 1.06 -13.03 -8.35
N ALA A 284 1.83 -13.68 -9.23
CA ALA A 284 3.23 -13.35 -9.46
C ALA A 284 3.41 -11.96 -10.09
N VAL A 285 2.58 -11.64 -11.09
CA VAL A 285 2.56 -10.31 -11.73
C VAL A 285 2.16 -9.25 -10.70
N GLY A 286 1.14 -9.55 -9.89
CA GLY A 286 0.76 -8.73 -8.74
C GLY A 286 1.93 -8.47 -7.79
N ALA A 287 2.64 -9.52 -7.36
CA ALA A 287 3.77 -9.45 -6.45
C ALA A 287 4.91 -8.57 -6.97
N VAL A 288 5.25 -8.69 -8.26
CA VAL A 288 6.29 -7.86 -8.89
C VAL A 288 5.88 -6.39 -8.91
N SER A 289 4.61 -6.10 -9.24
CA SER A 289 4.09 -4.72 -9.26
C SER A 289 4.14 -4.02 -7.90
N ARG A 290 4.10 -4.79 -6.80
CA ARG A 290 4.16 -4.25 -5.43
C ARG A 290 5.49 -3.59 -5.09
N LEU A 291 6.59 -3.93 -5.76
CA LEU A 291 7.85 -3.19 -5.62
C LEU A 291 7.72 -1.75 -6.10
N GLY A 292 7.08 -1.55 -7.25
CA GLY A 292 6.83 -0.23 -7.80
C GLY A 292 5.88 0.60 -6.95
N ALA A 293 4.77 0.01 -6.51
CA ALA A 293 3.84 0.67 -5.60
C ALA A 293 4.56 1.08 -4.30
N THR A 294 5.31 0.16 -3.69
CA THR A 294 6.10 0.45 -2.48
C THR A 294 7.07 1.61 -2.69
N ALA A 295 7.82 1.62 -3.79
CA ALA A 295 8.74 2.70 -4.11
C ALA A 295 8.01 4.05 -4.25
N MET A 296 6.82 4.04 -4.85
CA MET A 296 5.93 5.20 -4.93
C MET A 296 5.51 5.68 -3.53
N HIS A 297 4.89 4.84 -2.69
CA HIS A 297 4.45 5.25 -1.33
C HIS A 297 5.61 5.76 -0.48
N CYS A 298 6.79 5.15 -0.62
CA CYS A 298 8.00 5.60 0.08
C CYS A 298 8.47 6.97 -0.42
N LEU A 299 8.46 7.20 -1.73
CA LEU A 299 8.84 8.49 -2.31
C LEU A 299 7.85 9.59 -1.91
N THR A 300 6.55 9.35 -2.07
CA THR A 300 5.52 10.33 -1.74
C THR A 300 5.50 10.62 -0.25
N GLY A 301 5.57 9.58 0.59
CA GLY A 301 5.74 9.71 2.03
C GLY A 301 6.99 10.51 2.39
N GLY A 302 8.15 10.19 1.79
CA GLY A 302 9.39 10.92 2.00
C GLY A 302 9.30 12.41 1.62
N LEU A 303 8.66 12.73 0.50
CA LEU A 303 8.46 14.09 0.03
C LEU A 303 7.59 14.91 1.00
N VAL A 304 6.46 14.37 1.44
CA VAL A 304 5.58 15.05 2.41
C VAL A 304 6.26 15.13 3.79
N GLY A 305 6.96 14.07 4.21
CA GLY A 305 7.75 14.06 5.44
C GLY A 305 8.82 15.16 5.45
N TRP A 306 9.55 15.33 4.35
CA TRP A 306 10.48 16.45 4.20
C TRP A 306 9.76 17.80 4.26
N GLY A 307 8.58 17.93 3.61
CA GLY A 307 7.71 19.10 3.68
C GLY A 307 7.33 19.47 5.13
N TRP A 308 6.98 18.48 5.96
CA TRP A 308 6.74 18.68 7.39
C TRP A 308 7.98 19.17 8.12
N GLY A 309 9.15 18.62 7.81
CA GLY A 309 10.44 19.11 8.32
C GLY A 309 10.64 20.59 8.01
N GLN A 310 10.40 21.01 6.76
CA GLN A 310 10.51 22.42 6.34
C GLN A 310 9.48 23.32 7.02
N PHE A 311 8.28 22.82 7.26
CA PHE A 311 7.24 23.56 7.98
C PHE A 311 7.68 23.87 9.42
N TRP A 312 8.17 22.87 10.16
CA TRP A 312 8.52 23.04 11.57
C TRP A 312 9.88 23.71 11.82
N THR A 313 10.87 23.44 10.97
CA THR A 313 12.24 23.96 11.16
C THR A 313 12.44 25.30 10.46
N ALA A 314 12.04 25.42 9.20
CA ALA A 314 12.29 26.59 8.36
C ALA A 314 11.09 27.56 8.27
N ARG A 315 9.94 27.22 8.87
CA ARG A 315 8.69 28.01 8.83
C ARG A 315 8.21 28.29 7.39
N LYS A 316 8.37 27.32 6.48
CA LYS A 316 8.00 27.44 5.05
C LYS A 316 6.77 26.59 4.71
N PRO A 317 5.54 27.03 5.03
CA PRO A 317 4.32 26.23 4.82
C PRO A 317 4.01 25.92 3.36
N LEU A 318 4.37 26.83 2.45
CA LEU A 318 4.19 26.61 1.01
C LEU A 318 4.99 25.41 0.50
N ARG A 319 6.11 25.06 1.14
CA ARG A 319 6.89 23.86 0.78
C ARG A 319 6.13 22.59 1.14
N LEU A 320 5.44 22.55 2.28
CA LEU A 320 4.60 21.41 2.65
C LEU A 320 3.46 21.23 1.65
N LEU A 321 2.76 22.31 1.29
CA LEU A 321 1.66 22.24 0.32
C LEU A 321 2.16 21.80 -1.07
N ALA A 322 3.31 22.32 -1.52
CA ALA A 322 3.91 21.89 -2.79
C ALA A 322 4.34 20.42 -2.77
N CYS A 323 4.96 19.97 -1.67
CA CYS A 323 5.33 18.56 -1.49
C CYS A 323 4.11 17.64 -1.47
N TYR A 324 3.04 18.04 -0.79
CA TYR A 324 1.78 17.31 -0.78
C TYR A 324 1.13 17.24 -2.16
N GLY A 325 1.02 18.37 -2.87
CA GLY A 325 0.47 18.38 -4.22
C GLY A 325 1.28 17.53 -5.20
N ALA A 326 2.61 17.59 -5.12
CA ALA A 326 3.49 16.75 -5.92
C ALA A 326 3.35 15.26 -5.56
N ALA A 327 3.29 14.93 -4.27
CA ALA A 327 3.07 13.56 -3.79
C ALA A 327 1.74 12.97 -4.30
N ALA A 328 0.64 13.71 -4.13
CA ALA A 328 -0.68 13.30 -4.60
C ALA A 328 -0.72 13.15 -6.13
N THR A 329 -0.01 14.01 -6.87
CA THR A 329 0.10 13.89 -8.34
C THR A 329 0.87 12.63 -8.74
N ILE A 330 2.04 12.38 -8.12
CA ILE A 330 2.86 11.19 -8.40
C ILE A 330 2.05 9.91 -8.13
N HIS A 331 1.38 9.88 -6.99
CA HIS A 331 0.52 8.77 -6.60
C HIS A 331 -0.67 8.62 -7.56
N GLY A 332 -1.37 9.70 -7.86
CA GLY A 332 -2.50 9.68 -8.80
C GLY A 332 -2.11 9.18 -10.19
N VAL A 333 -0.95 9.58 -10.71
CA VAL A 333 -0.41 9.06 -11.96
C VAL A 333 -0.14 7.55 -11.86
N TRP A 334 0.52 7.09 -10.78
CA TRP A 334 0.76 5.67 -10.56
C TRP A 334 -0.56 4.86 -10.54
N ASN A 335 -1.54 5.31 -9.77
CA ASN A 335 -2.84 4.64 -9.68
C ASN A 335 -3.59 4.65 -11.00
N GLY A 336 -3.62 5.78 -11.72
CA GLY A 336 -4.29 5.86 -13.02
C GLY A 336 -3.72 4.87 -14.03
N LEU A 337 -2.40 4.69 -14.04
CA LEU A 337 -1.74 3.69 -14.89
C LEU A 337 -2.07 2.26 -14.44
N ALA A 338 -2.00 1.96 -13.14
CA ALA A 338 -2.29 0.64 -12.61
C ALA A 338 -3.76 0.22 -12.83
N VAL A 339 -4.69 1.15 -12.60
CA VAL A 339 -6.13 0.97 -12.87
C VAL A 339 -6.38 0.82 -14.36
N GLY A 340 -5.68 1.59 -15.20
CA GLY A 340 -5.71 1.44 -16.65
C GLY A 340 -5.28 0.03 -17.10
N VAL A 341 -4.21 -0.52 -16.52
CA VAL A 341 -3.81 -1.93 -16.75
C VAL A 341 -4.94 -2.88 -16.35
N GLY A 342 -5.57 -2.67 -15.18
CA GLY A 342 -6.71 -3.48 -14.74
C GLY A 342 -7.87 -3.48 -15.73
N PHE A 343 -8.27 -2.32 -16.23
CA PHE A 343 -9.35 -2.19 -17.22
C PHE A 343 -8.99 -2.78 -18.59
N LEU A 344 -7.75 -2.63 -19.04
CA LEU A 344 -7.30 -3.27 -20.27
C LEU A 344 -7.27 -4.80 -20.14
N SER A 345 -6.82 -5.33 -19.00
CA SER A 345 -6.88 -6.77 -18.69
C SER A 345 -8.33 -7.28 -18.69
N ALA A 346 -9.25 -6.56 -18.06
CA ALA A 346 -10.67 -6.92 -18.07
C ALA A 346 -11.27 -6.86 -19.48
N SER A 347 -10.87 -5.87 -20.29
CA SER A 347 -11.31 -5.76 -21.69
C SER A 347 -10.81 -6.93 -22.54
N ALA A 348 -9.61 -7.46 -22.26
CA ALA A 348 -9.07 -8.61 -22.99
C ALA A 348 -9.90 -9.89 -22.82
N LEU A 349 -10.72 -9.99 -21.76
CA LEU A 349 -11.64 -11.11 -21.54
C LEU A 349 -12.89 -11.06 -22.42
N VAL A 350 -13.21 -9.89 -23.00
CA VAL A 350 -14.43 -9.66 -23.79
C VAL A 350 -14.16 -9.74 -25.29
N TYR A 351 -12.98 -9.31 -25.73
CA TYR A 351 -12.63 -9.27 -27.15
C TYR A 351 -12.01 -10.58 -27.62
N GLU A 352 -12.41 -11.03 -28.80
CA GLU A 352 -11.87 -12.24 -29.43
C GLU A 352 -10.36 -12.12 -29.70
N GLU A 353 -9.62 -13.18 -29.37
CA GLU A 353 -8.20 -13.30 -29.66
C GLU A 353 -7.94 -13.15 -31.16
N GLY A 354 -6.91 -12.40 -31.53
CA GLY A 354 -6.57 -12.11 -32.93
C GLY A 354 -7.35 -10.96 -33.57
N SER A 355 -8.36 -10.40 -32.90
CA SER A 355 -9.02 -9.18 -33.38
C SER A 355 -8.09 -7.95 -33.31
N PRO A 356 -8.26 -6.94 -34.20
CA PRO A 356 -7.48 -5.70 -34.12
C PRO A 356 -7.63 -4.98 -32.77
N ARG A 357 -8.79 -5.10 -32.12
CA ARG A 357 -9.05 -4.53 -30.79
C ARG A 357 -8.26 -5.25 -29.71
N PHE A 358 -8.19 -6.58 -29.76
CA PHE A 358 -7.36 -7.38 -28.85
C PHE A 358 -5.88 -7.00 -28.98
N ALA A 359 -5.38 -6.82 -30.21
CA ALA A 359 -4.01 -6.36 -30.45
C ALA A 359 -3.75 -4.95 -29.86
N LEU A 360 -4.69 -4.01 -30.03
CA LEU A 360 -4.59 -2.67 -29.45
C LEU A 360 -4.60 -2.70 -27.91
N ILE A 361 -5.41 -3.56 -27.30
CA ILE A 361 -5.42 -3.78 -25.85
C ILE A 361 -4.05 -4.28 -25.38
N GLY A 362 -3.49 -5.29 -26.06
CA GLY A 362 -2.16 -5.81 -25.75
C GLY A 362 -1.05 -4.74 -25.85
N ILE A 363 -1.06 -3.92 -26.90
CA ILE A 363 -0.12 -2.79 -27.04
C ILE A 363 -0.30 -1.78 -25.91
N GLY A 364 -1.55 -1.43 -25.58
CA GLY A 364 -1.87 -0.53 -24.48
C GLY A 364 -1.37 -1.07 -23.13
N MET A 365 -1.62 -2.35 -22.84
CA MET A 365 -1.14 -3.00 -21.61
C MET A 365 0.38 -2.95 -21.52
N MET A 366 1.08 -3.30 -22.60
CA MET A 366 2.55 -3.24 -22.64
C MET A 366 3.08 -1.82 -22.43
N ALA A 367 2.43 -0.81 -23.01
CA ALA A 367 2.80 0.59 -22.82
C ALA A 367 2.61 1.04 -21.36
N LEU A 368 1.47 0.72 -20.74
CA LEU A 368 1.19 1.10 -19.34
C LEU A 368 2.10 0.36 -18.36
N VAL A 369 2.32 -0.94 -18.54
CA VAL A 369 3.24 -1.74 -17.72
C VAL A 369 4.68 -1.24 -17.89
N GLY A 370 5.09 -0.93 -19.12
CA GLY A 370 6.41 -0.32 -19.39
C GLY A 370 6.59 1.01 -18.67
N LEU A 371 5.58 1.87 -18.69
CA LEU A 371 5.61 3.15 -17.97
C LEU A 371 5.65 2.97 -16.45
N LEU A 372 4.89 2.03 -15.89
CA LEU A 372 4.98 1.67 -14.46
C LEU A 372 6.38 1.17 -14.10
N GLY A 373 7.01 0.38 -14.97
CA GLY A 373 8.40 -0.06 -14.81
C GLY A 373 9.38 1.12 -14.79
N LEU A 374 9.25 2.06 -15.75
CA LEU A 374 10.07 3.27 -15.81
C LEU A 374 9.89 4.17 -14.57
N LEU A 375 8.63 4.37 -14.13
CA LEU A 375 8.32 5.12 -12.92
C LEU A 375 8.93 4.46 -11.68
N THR A 376 8.88 3.13 -11.58
CA THR A 376 9.52 2.39 -10.48
C THR A 376 11.01 2.69 -10.39
N VAL A 377 11.73 2.63 -11.52
CA VAL A 377 13.16 2.97 -11.58
C VAL A 377 13.39 4.43 -11.20
N ALA A 378 12.56 5.35 -11.71
CA ALA A 378 12.65 6.77 -11.39
C ALA A 378 12.43 7.04 -9.88
N PHE A 379 11.46 6.37 -9.25
CA PHE A 379 11.16 6.54 -7.83
C PHE A 379 12.29 6.01 -6.94
N ILE A 380 12.83 4.83 -7.26
CA ILE A 380 14.00 4.28 -6.55
C ILE A 380 15.21 5.21 -6.70
N GLY A 381 15.47 5.69 -7.92
CA GLY A 381 16.54 6.65 -8.19
C GLY A 381 16.37 7.94 -7.38
N ALA A 382 15.16 8.52 -7.38
CA ALA A 382 14.83 9.72 -6.63
C ALA A 382 15.03 9.54 -5.11
N LEU A 383 14.59 8.41 -4.55
CA LEU A 383 14.80 8.06 -3.15
C LEU A 383 16.29 7.98 -2.77
N ILE A 384 17.11 7.35 -3.61
CA ILE A 384 18.55 7.23 -3.40
C ILE A 384 19.23 8.61 -3.47
N VAL A 385 18.95 9.38 -4.53
CA VAL A 385 19.55 10.71 -4.72
C VAL A 385 19.13 11.67 -3.62
N ALA A 386 17.86 11.67 -3.23
CA ALA A 386 17.36 12.49 -2.12
C ALA A 386 18.05 12.11 -0.80
N GLY A 387 18.15 10.80 -0.51
CA GLY A 387 18.83 10.32 0.69
C GLY A 387 20.30 10.74 0.75
N GLN A 388 21.04 10.60 -0.35
CA GLN A 388 22.45 10.98 -0.43
C GLN A 388 22.65 12.48 -0.21
N ARG A 389 21.86 13.32 -0.90
CA ARG A 389 21.94 14.79 -0.74
C ARG A 389 21.60 15.24 0.67
N LEU A 390 20.61 14.59 1.29
CA LEU A 390 20.24 14.89 2.67
C LEU A 390 21.33 14.47 3.67
N ALA A 391 22.03 13.35 3.41
CA ALA A 391 23.18 12.94 4.23
C ALA A 391 24.32 13.96 4.15
N GLU A 392 24.68 14.41 2.96
CA GLU A 392 25.73 15.41 2.74
C GLU A 392 25.44 16.71 3.50
N THR A 393 24.19 17.20 3.48
CA THR A 393 23.82 18.40 4.23
C THR A 393 23.85 18.22 5.75
N SER A 394 23.75 16.98 6.24
CA SER A 394 23.79 16.69 7.67
C SER A 394 25.22 16.55 8.21
N GLU A 395 26.22 16.31 7.36
CA GLU A 395 27.65 16.25 7.76
C GLU A 395 28.28 17.65 7.92
N VAL A 396 27.61 18.70 7.46
CA VAL A 396 28.10 20.10 7.51
C VAL A 396 27.72 20.81 8.83
N PHE A 397 26.92 20.17 9.68
CA PHE A 397 26.50 20.66 11.00
C PHE A 397 26.98 19.71 12.11
#